data_AF-A0AAV7DD49-F1
#
_entry.id   AF-A0AAV7DD49-F1
#
_cell.length_a   1.000
_cell.length_b   1.000
_cell.length_c   1.000
_cell.angle_alpha   90.00
_cell.angle_beta   90.00
_cell.angle_gamma   90.00
#
_symmetry.space_group_name_H-M   'P 1'
#
loop_
_entity.id
_entity.type
_entity.pdbx_description
1 polymer ?
#
loop_
_entity_poly.entity_id
_entity_poly.type
_entity_poly.pdbx_seq_one_letter_code
_entity_poly.pdbx_strand_id
1 'polypeptide(L)'
;MAAQGEVDELFDVKNWFYIGSYQQSINEAQKVKPSSPEKEVERDVFLFRAYIAQRKYGVVLDEIRPNANAELQAVRMFAEYLSNESRRDAIISELDKKMAKSVDVTNTTFLLMAAAVYFHDGNTDAALRTLHQGESLECMATTIQILLKIDRLDLARKELKKMVDTDEDATLTQLATAWVNIAMGGDKLQDAFYIFQEMSDKYSSTVLLLNGQAACYMGQGKWEDAEGVLQEALDKVVQFY
;
A
#
# COMPACT_ATOMS: atom_id res chain seq x y z
N MET A 1 12.40 -14.93 21.54
CA MET A 1 11.40 -16.01 21.47
C MET A 1 10.39 -15.58 20.44
N ALA A 2 10.45 -16.16 19.24
CA ALA A 2 9.50 -15.87 18.17
C ALA A 2 8.13 -16.37 18.59
N ALA A 3 7.13 -15.49 18.62
CA ALA A 3 5.76 -15.88 18.84
C ALA A 3 5.32 -16.78 17.68
N GLN A 4 5.18 -18.07 17.95
CA GLN A 4 4.52 -19.02 17.07
C GLN A 4 3.04 -18.64 16.97
N GLY A 5 2.63 -18.12 15.80
CA GLY A 5 1.34 -18.43 15.19
C GLY A 5 0.06 -17.90 15.84
N GLU A 6 0.05 -16.70 16.42
CA GLU A 6 -1.22 -15.97 16.52
C GLU A 6 -1.60 -15.48 15.12
N VAL A 7 -2.67 -16.04 14.56
CA VAL A 7 -3.26 -15.55 13.32
C VAL A 7 -3.62 -14.09 13.53
N ASP A 8 -3.04 -13.19 12.74
CA ASP A 8 -3.34 -11.76 12.82
C ASP A 8 -4.84 -11.55 12.57
N GLU A 9 -5.57 -11.07 13.58
CA GLU A 9 -7.02 -10.85 13.50
C GLU A 9 -7.41 -9.82 12.44
N LEU A 10 -6.45 -9.01 11.96
CA LEU A 10 -6.62 -8.05 10.88
C LEU A 10 -6.09 -8.54 9.53
N PHE A 11 -5.68 -9.81 9.41
CA PHE A 11 -5.11 -10.39 8.19
C PHE A 11 -5.98 -10.10 6.96
N ASP A 12 -7.28 -10.42 7.04
CA ASP A 12 -8.20 -10.21 5.91
C ASP A 12 -8.36 -8.72 5.57
N VAL A 13 -8.49 -7.86 6.59
CA VAL A 13 -8.63 -6.40 6.41
C VAL A 13 -7.45 -5.84 5.62
N LYS A 14 -6.22 -6.21 6.03
CA LYS A 14 -4.96 -5.80 5.40
C LYS A 14 -4.84 -6.37 4.00
N ASN A 15 -5.13 -7.66 3.85
CA ASN A 15 -5.02 -8.36 2.58
C ASN A 15 -5.94 -7.74 1.51
N TRP A 16 -7.21 -7.51 1.85
CA TRP A 16 -8.16 -6.83 0.95
C TRP A 16 -7.70 -5.42 0.57
N PHE A 17 -7.10 -4.70 1.51
CA PHE A 17 -6.56 -3.36 1.24
C PHE A 17 -5.40 -3.43 0.23
N TYR A 18 -4.42 -4.30 0.44
CA TYR A 18 -3.23 -4.37 -0.42
C TYR A 18 -3.54 -4.80 -1.85
N ILE A 19 -4.50 -5.70 -2.06
CA ILE A 19 -4.90 -6.11 -3.41
C ILE A 19 -5.85 -5.12 -4.08
N GLY A 20 -6.18 -3.99 -3.44
CA GLY A 20 -7.02 -2.94 -4.03
C GLY A 20 -8.53 -3.16 -3.88
N SER A 21 -8.97 -4.13 -3.07
CA SER A 21 -10.38 -4.36 -2.77
C SER A 21 -10.84 -3.50 -1.58
N TYR A 22 -10.78 -2.18 -1.75
CA TYR A 22 -10.98 -1.23 -0.65
C TYR A 22 -12.36 -1.34 0.02
N GLN A 23 -13.41 -1.62 -0.75
CA GLN A 23 -14.75 -1.78 -0.17
C GLN A 23 -14.85 -3.04 0.69
N GLN A 24 -14.21 -4.14 0.30
CA GLN A 24 -14.17 -5.34 1.14
C GLN A 24 -13.32 -5.13 2.39
N SER A 25 -12.20 -4.41 2.27
CA SER A 25 -11.41 -4.03 3.44
C SER A 25 -12.23 -3.22 4.46
N ILE A 26 -13.03 -2.25 3.99
CA ILE A 26 -13.97 -1.49 4.84
C ILE A 26 -15.01 -2.41 5.48
N ASN A 27 -15.64 -3.29 4.69
CA ASN A 27 -16.68 -4.20 5.17
C ASN A 27 -16.14 -5.15 6.25
N GLU A 28 -14.93 -5.71 6.05
CA GLU A 28 -14.30 -6.61 7.02
C GLU A 28 -13.84 -5.85 8.27
N ALA A 29 -13.26 -4.65 8.10
CA ALA A 29 -12.89 -3.81 9.24
C ALA A 29 -14.09 -3.53 10.16
N GLN A 30 -15.27 -3.26 9.60
CA GLN A 30 -16.49 -3.02 10.40
C GLN A 30 -17.02 -4.26 11.12
N LYS A 31 -16.69 -5.46 10.65
CA LYS A 31 -17.13 -6.73 11.26
C LYS A 31 -16.18 -7.22 12.35
N VAL A 32 -14.88 -6.98 12.18
CA VAL A 32 -13.86 -7.43 13.13
C VAL A 32 -14.07 -6.76 14.49
N LYS A 33 -13.95 -7.56 15.54
CA LYS A 33 -13.96 -7.10 16.93
C LYS A 33 -12.53 -7.16 17.46
N PRO A 34 -11.81 -6.03 17.53
CA PRO A 34 -10.43 -6.02 17.99
C PRO A 34 -10.29 -6.57 19.39
N SER A 35 -9.24 -7.35 19.64
CA SER A 35 -8.95 -7.92 20.95
C SER A 35 -8.30 -6.92 21.91
N SER A 36 -7.71 -5.83 21.40
CA SER A 36 -7.03 -4.80 22.19
C SER A 36 -7.23 -3.39 21.63
N PRO A 37 -7.00 -2.33 22.44
CA PRO A 37 -7.02 -0.95 21.96
C PRO A 37 -6.01 -0.68 20.83
N GLU A 38 -4.85 -1.32 20.87
CA GLU A 38 -3.83 -1.20 19.82
C GLU A 38 -4.35 -1.78 18.50
N LYS A 39 -5.01 -2.93 18.55
CA LYS A 39 -5.67 -3.55 17.37
C LYS A 39 -6.86 -2.74 16.88
N GLU A 40 -7.55 -2.04 17.76
CA GLU A 40 -8.62 -1.12 17.38
C GLU A 40 -8.08 0.05 16.55
N VAL A 41 -6.97 0.66 16.98
CA VAL A 41 -6.30 1.71 16.21
C VAL A 41 -5.77 1.15 14.89
N GLU A 42 -5.17 -0.04 14.88
CA GLU A 42 -4.66 -0.66 13.65
C GLU A 42 -5.78 -0.93 12.63
N ARG A 43 -6.92 -1.46 13.08
CA ARG A 43 -8.13 -1.64 12.24
C ARG A 43 -8.59 -0.30 11.64
N ASP A 44 -8.67 0.73 12.48
CA ASP A 44 -9.17 2.05 12.05
C ASP A 44 -8.21 2.73 11.07
N VAL A 45 -6.90 2.52 11.22
CA VAL A 45 -5.90 2.95 10.23
C VAL A 45 -6.21 2.35 8.87
N PHE A 46 -6.41 1.03 8.76
CA PHE A 46 -6.74 0.40 7.47
C PHE A 46 -8.10 0.85 6.93
N LEU A 47 -9.11 1.00 7.79
CA LEU A 47 -10.43 1.52 7.43
C LEU A 47 -10.31 2.90 6.76
N PHE A 48 -9.64 3.85 7.40
CA PHE A 48 -9.50 5.20 6.87
C PHE A 48 -8.57 5.26 5.66
N ARG A 49 -7.51 4.45 5.61
CA ARG A 49 -6.68 4.32 4.40
C ARG A 49 -7.49 3.78 3.21
N ALA A 50 -8.42 2.85 3.42
CA ALA A 50 -9.33 2.39 2.39
C ALA A 50 -10.28 3.51 1.92
N TYR A 51 -10.78 4.36 2.82
CA TYR A 51 -11.54 5.56 2.45
C TYR A 51 -10.70 6.55 1.63
N ILE A 52 -9.43 6.78 1.99
CA ILE A 52 -8.49 7.59 1.19
C ILE A 52 -8.33 7.02 -0.22
N ALA A 53 -8.15 5.70 -0.34
CA ALA A 53 -8.00 5.03 -1.63
C ALA A 53 -9.25 5.16 -2.52
N GLN A 54 -10.44 5.22 -1.91
CA GLN A 54 -11.71 5.55 -2.59
C GLN A 54 -11.92 7.04 -2.83
N ARG A 55 -10.94 7.91 -2.54
CA ARG A 55 -11.03 9.39 -2.60
C ARG A 55 -12.12 10.00 -1.73
N LYS A 56 -12.58 9.28 -0.71
CA LYS A 56 -13.58 9.76 0.26
C LYS A 56 -12.90 10.52 1.40
N TYR A 57 -12.15 11.57 1.06
CA TYR A 57 -11.33 12.33 2.02
C TYR A 57 -12.19 13.01 3.10
N GLY A 58 -13.40 13.46 2.76
CA GLY A 58 -14.31 14.09 3.71
C GLY A 58 -14.62 13.21 4.93
N VAL A 59 -14.87 11.91 4.71
CA VAL A 59 -15.11 10.94 5.80
C VAL A 59 -13.93 10.90 6.77
N VAL A 60 -12.71 10.83 6.24
CA VAL A 60 -11.48 10.80 7.04
C VAL A 60 -11.29 12.10 7.83
N LEU A 61 -11.55 13.23 7.16
CA LEU A 61 -11.41 14.57 7.75
C LEU A 61 -12.53 14.92 8.76
N ASP A 62 -13.67 14.26 8.70
CA ASP A 62 -14.76 14.48 9.64
C ASP A 62 -14.69 13.53 10.83
N GLU A 63 -14.32 12.27 10.62
CA GLU A 63 -14.31 11.24 11.67
C GLU A 63 -13.05 11.28 12.55
N ILE A 64 -11.86 11.54 11.96
CA ILE A 64 -10.62 11.58 12.75
C ILE A 64 -10.51 12.92 13.48
N ARG A 65 -10.88 12.93 14.76
CA ARG A 65 -10.83 14.12 15.63
C ARG A 65 -9.40 14.51 16.02
N PRO A 66 -9.12 15.77 16.40
CA PRO A 66 -7.77 16.23 16.76
C PRO A 66 -7.13 15.52 17.97
N ASN A 67 -7.92 14.87 18.81
CA ASN A 67 -7.46 14.13 19.99
C ASN A 67 -7.28 12.63 19.74
N ALA A 68 -7.46 12.16 18.49
CA ALA A 68 -7.22 10.75 18.14
C ALA A 68 -5.73 10.40 18.19
N ASN A 69 -5.44 9.11 18.23
CA ASN A 69 -4.09 8.54 18.30
C ASN A 69 -3.17 9.03 17.17
N ALA A 70 -1.87 8.98 17.40
CA ALA A 70 -0.85 9.51 16.49
C ALA A 70 -0.91 8.86 15.09
N GLU A 71 -1.21 7.57 15.05
CA GLU A 71 -1.41 6.77 13.82
C GLU A 71 -2.56 7.36 12.98
N LEU A 72 -3.70 7.64 13.62
CA LEU A 72 -4.87 8.21 12.95
C LEU A 72 -4.61 9.67 12.53
N GLN A 73 -3.88 10.46 13.34
CA GLN A 73 -3.45 11.79 12.92
C GLN A 73 -2.56 11.74 11.68
N ALA A 74 -1.71 10.72 11.54
CA ALA A 74 -0.90 10.54 10.34
C ALA A 74 -1.75 10.26 9.10
N VAL A 75 -2.77 9.40 9.22
CA VAL A 75 -3.73 9.11 8.14
C VAL A 75 -4.52 10.37 7.78
N ARG A 76 -4.98 11.13 8.78
CA ARG A 76 -5.67 12.41 8.58
C ARG A 76 -4.80 13.41 7.82
N MET A 77 -3.53 13.57 8.22
CA MET A 77 -2.58 14.46 7.57
C MET A 77 -2.44 14.12 6.07
N PHE A 78 -2.35 12.84 5.73
CA PHE A 78 -2.28 12.42 4.34
C PHE A 78 -3.58 12.71 3.56
N ALA A 79 -4.74 12.47 4.17
CA ALA A 79 -6.04 12.84 3.57
C ALA A 79 -6.16 14.35 3.33
N GLU A 80 -5.68 15.17 4.25
CA GLU A 80 -5.67 16.62 4.11
C GLU A 80 -4.76 17.09 2.96
N TYR A 81 -3.57 16.49 2.84
CA TYR A 81 -2.63 16.75 1.76
C TYR A 81 -3.21 16.42 0.38
N LEU A 82 -3.92 15.29 0.26
CA LEU A 82 -4.55 14.86 -0.99
C LEU A 82 -5.78 15.70 -1.36
N SER A 83 -6.55 16.15 -0.38
CA SER A 83 -7.81 16.87 -0.61
C SER A 83 -7.64 18.37 -0.83
N ASN A 84 -6.56 18.98 -0.35
CA ASN A 84 -6.38 20.43 -0.41
C ASN A 84 -4.99 20.84 -0.92
N GLU A 85 -4.94 21.21 -2.20
CA GLU A 85 -3.68 21.62 -2.85
C GLU A 85 -3.05 22.85 -2.19
N SER A 86 -3.87 23.80 -1.73
CA SER A 86 -3.39 25.05 -1.10
C SER A 86 -2.69 24.83 0.24
N ARG A 87 -2.90 23.68 0.89
CA ARG A 87 -2.29 23.33 2.18
C ARG A 87 -1.07 22.44 2.06
N ARG A 88 -0.72 21.95 0.86
CA ARG A 88 0.40 21.00 0.67
C ARG A 88 1.72 21.53 1.24
N ASP A 89 2.13 22.74 0.87
CA ASP A 89 3.37 23.36 1.35
C ASP A 89 3.41 23.50 2.88
N ALA A 90 2.28 23.87 3.48
CA ALA A 90 2.17 24.02 4.92
C ALA A 90 2.30 22.67 5.64
N ILE A 91 1.67 21.62 5.10
CA ILE A 91 1.75 20.25 5.62
C ILE A 91 3.18 19.73 5.52
N ILE A 92 3.85 19.92 4.37
CA ILE A 92 5.26 19.52 4.18
C ILE A 92 6.16 20.23 5.18
N SER A 93 6.00 21.54 5.36
CA SER A 93 6.80 22.29 6.33
C SER A 93 6.58 21.83 7.78
N GLU A 94 5.34 21.46 8.14
CA GLU A 94 5.05 20.89 9.46
C GLU A 94 5.64 19.48 9.59
N LEU A 95 5.56 18.67 8.54
CA LEU A 95 6.12 17.33 8.50
C LEU A 95 7.64 17.35 8.66
N ASP A 96 8.34 18.23 7.95
CA ASP A 96 9.80 18.41 8.09
C ASP A 96 10.18 18.79 9.53
N LYS A 97 9.40 19.67 10.16
CA LYS A 97 9.63 20.04 11.58
C LYS A 97 9.39 18.86 12.52
N LYS A 98 8.44 17.97 12.22
CA LYS A 98 8.18 16.75 13.00
C LYS A 98 9.30 15.73 12.79
N MET A 99 9.71 15.51 11.55
CA MET A 99 10.79 14.59 11.17
C MET A 99 12.17 15.03 11.71
N ALA A 100 12.40 16.34 11.85
CA ALA A 100 13.61 16.87 12.46
C ALA A 100 13.63 16.74 14.00
N LYS A 101 12.45 16.60 14.63
CA LYS A 101 12.33 16.24 16.04
C LYS A 101 12.42 14.70 16.15
N SER A 102 12.77 14.18 17.31
CA SER A 102 12.78 12.73 17.53
C SER A 102 11.40 12.15 17.21
N VAL A 103 11.29 11.42 16.09
CA VAL A 103 10.09 10.69 15.70
C VAL A 103 10.11 9.34 16.39
N ASP A 104 8.93 8.89 16.82
CA ASP A 104 8.76 7.51 17.25
C ASP A 104 8.83 6.58 16.03
N VAL A 105 10.00 5.96 15.84
CA VAL A 105 10.26 5.02 14.74
C VAL A 105 9.44 3.74 14.86
N THR A 106 8.85 3.46 16.03
CA THR A 106 7.95 2.31 16.21
C THR A 106 6.57 2.56 15.59
N ASN A 107 6.19 3.82 15.38
CA ASN A 107 4.96 4.19 14.67
C ASN A 107 5.15 4.09 13.15
N THR A 108 5.07 2.87 12.64
CA THR A 108 5.21 2.57 11.21
C THR A 108 4.14 3.25 10.36
N THR A 109 2.91 3.42 10.88
CA THR A 109 1.84 4.17 10.20
C THR A 109 2.25 5.60 9.91
N PHE A 110 2.84 6.29 10.89
CA PHE A 110 3.35 7.64 10.69
C PHE A 110 4.42 7.69 9.60
N LEU A 111 5.40 6.76 9.64
CA LEU A 111 6.45 6.68 8.63
C LEU A 111 5.88 6.46 7.21
N LEU A 112 4.90 5.57 7.07
CA LEU A 112 4.23 5.28 5.79
C LEU A 112 3.47 6.50 5.26
N MET A 113 2.69 7.18 6.09
CA MET A 113 1.92 8.36 5.67
C MET A 113 2.83 9.54 5.36
N ALA A 114 3.89 9.74 6.14
CA ALA A 114 4.91 10.76 5.88
C ALA A 114 5.65 10.48 4.57
N ALA A 115 6.06 9.24 4.33
CA ALA A 115 6.71 8.84 3.08
C ALA A 115 5.76 9.00 1.88
N ALA A 116 4.47 8.71 2.03
CA ALA A 116 3.48 8.95 0.99
C ALA A 116 3.36 10.44 0.64
N VAL A 117 3.30 11.33 1.65
CA VAL A 117 3.31 12.79 1.44
C VAL A 117 4.57 13.22 0.67
N TYR A 118 5.76 12.83 1.12
CA TYR A 118 7.01 13.16 0.44
C TYR A 118 7.10 12.61 -0.99
N PHE A 119 6.59 11.40 -1.20
CA PHE A 119 6.56 10.79 -2.54
C PHE A 119 5.63 11.56 -3.48
N HIS A 120 4.46 11.98 -3.01
CA HIS A 120 3.55 12.81 -3.80
C HIS A 120 4.06 14.24 -4.06
N ASP A 121 4.92 14.77 -3.18
CA ASP A 121 5.64 16.03 -3.39
C ASP A 121 6.80 15.90 -4.40
N GLY A 122 7.17 14.67 -4.77
CA GLY A 122 8.32 14.38 -5.63
C GLY A 122 9.65 14.30 -4.89
N ASN A 123 9.65 14.43 -3.56
CA ASN A 123 10.84 14.32 -2.71
C ASN A 123 11.12 12.85 -2.34
N THR A 124 11.60 12.08 -3.33
CA THR A 124 11.88 10.64 -3.17
C THR A 124 12.94 10.36 -2.11
N ASP A 125 13.92 11.26 -1.95
CA ASP A 125 14.99 11.10 -0.96
C ASP A 125 14.45 11.20 0.48
N ALA A 126 13.56 12.15 0.74
CA ALA A 126 12.91 12.27 2.05
C ALA A 126 12.00 11.07 2.33
N ALA A 127 11.27 10.59 1.33
CA ALA A 127 10.44 9.40 1.45
C ALA A 127 11.27 8.16 1.83
N LEU A 128 12.37 7.89 1.11
CA LEU A 128 13.26 6.75 1.40
C LEU A 128 13.95 6.87 2.77
N ARG A 129 14.42 8.06 3.15
CA ARG A 129 15.00 8.29 4.49
C ARG A 129 13.99 8.05 5.61
N THR A 130 12.72 8.36 5.36
CA THR A 130 11.63 8.12 6.33
C THR A 130 11.37 6.62 6.47
N LEU A 131 11.21 5.91 5.35
CA LEU A 131 10.93 4.47 5.34
C LEU A 131 12.07 3.63 5.93
N HIS A 132 13.33 4.06 5.76
CA HIS A 132 14.49 3.34 6.29
C HIS A 132 14.51 3.24 7.83
N GLN A 133 13.75 4.08 8.52
CA GLN A 133 13.63 4.04 9.98
C GLN A 133 12.65 2.97 10.47
N GLY A 134 11.78 2.46 9.59
CA GLY A 134 10.78 1.46 9.93
C GLY A 134 11.17 0.07 9.47
N GLU A 135 10.83 -0.95 10.26
CA GLU A 135 11.17 -2.36 10.00
C GLU A 135 9.98 -3.21 9.53
N SER A 136 8.87 -2.60 9.08
CA SER A 136 7.69 -3.36 8.63
C SER A 136 7.79 -3.82 7.17
N LEU A 137 7.12 -4.93 6.84
CA LEU A 137 6.98 -5.41 5.46
C LEU A 137 6.38 -4.34 4.53
N GLU A 138 5.46 -3.52 5.05
CA GLU A 138 4.86 -2.45 4.26
C GLU A 138 5.85 -1.30 3.97
N CYS A 139 6.75 -0.98 4.91
CA CYS A 139 7.83 -0.04 4.66
C CYS A 139 8.79 -0.55 3.58
N MET A 140 9.13 -1.85 3.61
CA MET A 140 9.96 -2.49 2.57
C MET A 140 9.26 -2.47 1.21
N ALA A 141 7.98 -2.85 1.15
CA ALA A 141 7.20 -2.83 -0.09
C ALA A 141 7.10 -1.42 -0.69
N THR A 142 6.86 -0.40 0.15
CA THR A 142 6.80 1.00 -0.28
C THR A 142 8.18 1.47 -0.77
N THR A 143 9.26 1.06 -0.11
CA THR A 143 10.63 1.35 -0.55
C THR A 143 10.89 0.75 -1.93
N ILE A 144 10.49 -0.50 -2.16
CA ILE A 144 10.61 -1.15 -3.48
C ILE A 144 9.84 -0.36 -4.55
N GLN A 145 8.60 0.07 -4.28
CA GLN A 145 7.83 0.88 -5.23
C GLN A 145 8.55 2.18 -5.59
N ILE A 146 9.07 2.91 -4.60
CA ILE A 146 9.80 4.17 -4.84
C ILE A 146 11.07 3.91 -5.64
N LEU A 147 11.85 2.87 -5.29
CA LEU A 147 13.08 2.49 -5.99
C LEU A 147 12.82 2.13 -7.46
N LEU A 148 11.74 1.39 -7.74
CA LEU A 148 11.34 1.08 -9.11
C LEU A 148 10.91 2.34 -9.87
N LYS A 149 10.25 3.30 -9.20
CA LYS A 149 9.83 4.57 -9.82
C LYS A 149 10.99 5.51 -10.17
N ILE A 150 12.14 5.37 -9.52
CA ILE A 150 13.37 6.10 -9.85
C ILE A 150 14.37 5.24 -10.65
N ASP A 151 13.89 4.17 -11.30
CA ASP A 151 14.67 3.25 -12.15
C ASP A 151 15.86 2.58 -11.46
N ARG A 152 15.79 2.40 -10.13
CA ARG A 152 16.82 1.73 -9.31
C ARG A 152 16.48 0.26 -9.03
N LEU A 153 16.34 -0.51 -10.12
CA LEU A 153 16.05 -1.95 -10.07
C LEU A 153 17.08 -2.73 -9.25
N ASP A 154 18.35 -2.31 -9.27
CA ASP A 154 19.43 -2.93 -8.50
C ASP A 154 19.18 -2.89 -6.98
N LEU A 155 18.68 -1.75 -6.47
CA LEU A 155 18.34 -1.60 -5.06
C LEU A 155 17.02 -2.26 -4.71
N ALA A 156 16.02 -2.16 -5.60
CA ALA A 156 14.72 -2.80 -5.41
C ALA A 156 14.87 -4.32 -5.21
N ARG A 157 15.75 -4.97 -5.98
CA ARG A 157 16.05 -6.41 -5.82
C ARG A 157 16.72 -6.75 -4.49
N LYS A 158 17.58 -5.88 -3.97
CA LYS A 158 18.22 -6.08 -2.66
C LYS A 158 17.20 -6.01 -1.53
N GLU A 159 16.28 -5.06 -1.62
CA GLU A 159 15.21 -4.89 -0.63
C GLU A 159 14.19 -6.03 -0.72
N LEU A 160 13.82 -6.45 -1.94
CA LEU A 160 12.96 -7.61 -2.15
C LEU A 160 13.54 -8.88 -1.52
N LYS A 161 14.86 -9.09 -1.63
CA LYS A 161 15.50 -10.24 -0.99
C LYS A 161 15.27 -10.26 0.53
N LYS A 162 15.43 -9.11 1.21
CA LYS A 162 15.16 -9.02 2.66
C LYS A 162 13.69 -9.32 2.99
N MET A 163 12.80 -8.86 2.13
CA MET A 163 11.36 -9.06 2.27
C MET A 163 10.98 -10.55 2.16
N VAL A 164 11.54 -11.25 1.17
CA VAL A 164 11.41 -12.72 1.01
C VAL A 164 12.04 -13.47 2.18
N ASP A 165 13.22 -13.05 2.65
CA ASP A 165 13.88 -13.66 3.82
C ASP A 165 13.06 -13.45 5.12
N THR A 166 12.17 -12.45 5.16
CA THR A 166 11.31 -12.14 6.32
C THR A 166 10.00 -12.94 6.28
N ASP A 167 9.28 -12.90 5.15
CA ASP A 167 8.05 -13.64 4.93
C ASP A 167 7.80 -13.76 3.41
N GLU A 168 8.11 -14.93 2.85
CA GLU A 168 7.95 -15.22 1.42
C GLU A 168 6.47 -15.29 1.01
N ASP A 169 5.59 -15.78 1.89
CA ASP A 169 4.18 -16.05 1.59
C ASP A 169 3.27 -14.84 1.81
N ALA A 170 3.77 -13.77 2.44
CA ALA A 170 3.01 -12.54 2.63
C ALA A 170 2.55 -11.94 1.30
N THR A 171 1.28 -11.51 1.26
CA THR A 171 0.68 -10.85 0.07
C THR A 171 1.50 -9.65 -0.40
N LEU A 172 2.06 -8.87 0.53
CA LEU A 172 2.94 -7.75 0.18
C LEU A 172 4.23 -8.22 -0.51
N THR A 173 4.83 -9.32 -0.06
CA THR A 173 6.07 -9.87 -0.63
C THR A 173 5.82 -10.39 -2.03
N GLN A 174 4.69 -11.07 -2.24
CA GLN A 174 4.26 -11.53 -3.54
C GLN A 174 3.98 -10.36 -4.50
N LEU A 175 3.26 -9.32 -4.06
CA LEU A 175 3.04 -8.10 -4.86
C LEU A 175 4.36 -7.39 -5.21
N ALA A 176 5.27 -7.25 -4.25
CA ALA A 176 6.59 -6.66 -4.49
C ALA A 176 7.43 -7.49 -5.47
N THR A 177 7.36 -8.82 -5.37
CA THR A 177 7.99 -9.75 -6.32
C THR A 177 7.46 -9.53 -7.73
N ALA A 178 6.14 -9.41 -7.89
CA ALA A 178 5.53 -9.14 -9.20
C ALA A 178 5.97 -7.79 -9.79
N TRP A 179 6.04 -6.72 -8.99
CA TRP A 179 6.51 -5.41 -9.47
C TRP A 179 7.98 -5.44 -9.93
N VAL A 180 8.86 -6.09 -9.17
CA VAL A 180 10.27 -6.24 -9.54
C VAL A 180 10.41 -7.10 -10.79
N ASN A 181 9.64 -8.18 -10.90
CA ASN A 181 9.63 -9.05 -12.07
C ASN A 181 9.14 -8.32 -13.34
N ILE A 182 8.11 -7.47 -13.24
CA ILE A 182 7.70 -6.58 -14.34
C ILE A 182 8.86 -5.69 -14.77
N ALA A 183 9.54 -5.04 -13.82
CA ALA A 183 10.65 -4.15 -14.11
C ALA A 183 11.89 -4.87 -14.69
N MET A 184 12.08 -6.16 -14.38
CA MET A 184 13.13 -6.99 -14.99
C MET A 184 12.83 -7.34 -16.45
N GLY A 185 11.55 -7.49 -16.81
CA GLY A 185 11.14 -7.88 -18.16
C GLY A 185 11.55 -9.30 -18.57
N GLY A 186 11.43 -9.61 -19.86
CA GLY A 186 11.76 -10.93 -20.41
C GLY A 186 10.93 -12.05 -19.79
N ASP A 187 11.59 -13.17 -19.47
CA ASP A 187 10.93 -14.36 -18.90
C ASP A 187 10.26 -14.08 -17.53
N LYS A 188 10.70 -13.04 -16.82
CA LYS A 188 10.11 -12.64 -15.53
C LYS A 188 8.72 -12.05 -15.64
N LEU A 189 8.30 -11.62 -16.82
CA LEU A 189 6.92 -11.16 -17.02
C LEU A 189 5.92 -12.29 -16.82
N GLN A 190 6.29 -13.53 -17.13
CA GLN A 190 5.41 -14.68 -16.93
C GLN A 190 5.30 -15.02 -15.44
N ASP A 191 6.41 -14.96 -14.69
CA ASP A 191 6.41 -15.13 -13.23
C ASP A 191 5.51 -14.07 -12.55
N ALA A 192 5.62 -12.79 -12.97
CA ALA A 192 4.77 -11.71 -12.45
C ALA A 192 3.28 -11.94 -12.75
N PHE A 193 2.97 -12.40 -13.97
CA PHE A 193 1.60 -12.69 -14.36
C PHE A 193 0.96 -13.74 -13.45
N TYR A 194 1.67 -14.86 -13.19
CA TYR A 194 1.13 -15.93 -12.34
C TYR A 194 0.87 -15.47 -10.91
N ILE A 195 1.70 -14.59 -10.36
CA ILE A 195 1.46 -14.02 -9.04
C ILE A 195 0.14 -13.23 -9.00
N PHE A 196 -0.11 -12.35 -9.99
CA PHE A 196 -1.37 -11.61 -10.04
C PHE A 196 -2.58 -12.50 -10.31
N GLN A 197 -2.41 -13.56 -11.11
CA GLN A 197 -3.45 -14.53 -11.38
C GLN A 197 -3.81 -15.32 -10.10
N GLU A 198 -2.81 -15.86 -9.40
CA GLU A 198 -3.02 -16.60 -8.16
C GLU A 198 -3.72 -15.74 -7.09
N MET A 199 -3.33 -14.47 -6.94
CA MET A 199 -4.03 -13.55 -6.03
C MET A 199 -5.49 -13.29 -6.44
N SER A 200 -5.76 -13.22 -7.75
CA SER A 200 -7.12 -13.02 -8.25
C SER A 200 -7.98 -14.25 -7.99
N ASP A 201 -7.43 -15.44 -8.23
CA ASP A 201 -8.10 -16.74 -8.02
C ASP A 201 -8.34 -17.03 -6.53
N LYS A 202 -7.37 -16.70 -5.67
CA LYS A 202 -7.46 -16.92 -4.22
C LYS A 202 -8.40 -15.94 -3.53
N TYR A 203 -8.47 -14.70 -4.01
CA TYR A 203 -9.23 -13.63 -3.39
C TYR A 203 -10.32 -13.10 -4.33
N SER A 204 -10.00 -12.11 -5.15
CA SER A 204 -10.93 -11.52 -6.10
C SER A 204 -10.15 -10.79 -7.19
N SER A 205 -10.63 -10.87 -8.42
CA SER A 205 -10.13 -10.07 -9.55
C SER A 205 -10.46 -8.59 -9.33
N THR A 206 -9.57 -7.87 -8.65
CA THR A 206 -9.66 -6.41 -8.47
C THR A 206 -9.14 -5.70 -9.71
N VAL A 207 -9.53 -4.43 -9.87
CA VAL A 207 -9.01 -3.58 -10.96
C VAL A 207 -7.48 -3.49 -10.90
N LEU A 208 -6.89 -3.46 -9.71
CA LEU A 208 -5.44 -3.43 -9.52
C LEU A 208 -4.78 -4.71 -10.07
N LEU A 209 -5.29 -5.88 -9.68
CA LEU A 209 -4.70 -7.16 -10.11
C LEU A 209 -4.89 -7.39 -11.62
N LEU A 210 -6.07 -7.06 -12.16
CA LEU A 210 -6.34 -7.16 -13.59
C LEU A 210 -5.41 -6.26 -14.43
N ASN A 211 -5.16 -5.02 -13.97
CA ASN A 211 -4.18 -4.16 -14.64
C ASN A 211 -2.75 -4.67 -14.50
N GLY A 212 -2.41 -5.34 -13.39
CA GLY A 212 -1.13 -6.04 -13.23
C GLY A 212 -0.95 -7.18 -14.24
N GLN A 213 -1.99 -8.00 -14.43
CA GLN A 213 -2.02 -9.05 -15.45
C GLN A 213 -1.89 -8.47 -16.86
N ALA A 214 -2.66 -7.42 -17.16
CA ALA A 214 -2.61 -6.72 -18.45
C ALA A 214 -1.20 -6.18 -18.74
N ALA A 215 -0.54 -5.56 -17.75
CA ALA A 215 0.82 -5.06 -17.90
C ALA A 215 1.81 -6.17 -18.23
N CYS A 216 1.65 -7.35 -17.63
CA CYS A 216 2.48 -8.52 -17.95
C CYS A 216 2.25 -9.00 -19.39
N TYR A 217 0.99 -9.11 -19.82
CA TYR A 217 0.65 -9.49 -21.20
C TYR A 217 1.19 -8.50 -22.24
N MET A 218 0.98 -7.20 -22.01
CA MET A 218 1.50 -6.14 -22.87
C MET A 218 3.03 -6.16 -22.94
N GLY A 219 3.72 -6.38 -21.81
CA GLY A 219 5.17 -6.53 -21.78
C GLY A 219 5.67 -7.74 -22.59
N GLN A 220 4.85 -8.79 -22.73
CA GLN A 220 5.14 -9.97 -23.55
C GLN A 220 4.72 -9.81 -25.02
N GLY A 221 4.08 -8.69 -25.40
CA GLY A 221 3.52 -8.48 -26.74
C GLY A 221 2.22 -9.24 -27.01
N LYS A 222 1.55 -9.76 -25.97
CA LYS A 222 0.28 -10.49 -26.06
C LYS A 222 -0.90 -9.52 -25.92
N TRP A 223 -1.11 -8.70 -26.94
CA TRP A 223 -2.10 -7.60 -26.89
C TRP A 223 -3.55 -8.09 -26.82
N GLU A 224 -3.88 -9.18 -27.52
CA GLU A 224 -5.23 -9.76 -27.53
C GLU A 224 -5.62 -10.29 -26.13
N ASP A 225 -4.70 -10.98 -25.45
CA ASP A 225 -4.91 -11.44 -24.07
C ASP A 225 -5.07 -10.26 -23.09
N ALA A 226 -4.29 -9.19 -23.29
CA ALA A 226 -4.39 -7.97 -22.48
C ALA A 226 -5.75 -7.26 -22.64
N GLU A 227 -6.33 -7.26 -23.84
CA GLU A 227 -7.62 -6.64 -24.10
C GLU A 227 -8.74 -7.28 -23.26
N GLY A 228 -8.76 -8.62 -23.16
CA GLY A 228 -9.76 -9.34 -22.37
C GLY A 228 -9.75 -8.95 -20.88
N VAL A 229 -8.57 -8.92 -20.25
CA VAL A 229 -8.44 -8.54 -18.82
C VAL A 229 -8.71 -7.06 -18.59
N LEU A 230 -8.39 -6.19 -19.55
CA LEU A 230 -8.70 -4.76 -19.46
C LEU A 230 -10.20 -4.48 -19.61
N GLN A 231 -10.90 -5.24 -20.46
CA GLN A 231 -12.35 -5.15 -20.59
C GLN A 231 -13.05 -5.56 -19.29
N GLU A 232 -12.61 -6.66 -18.65
CA GLU A 232 -13.13 -7.05 -17.33
C GLU A 232 -12.90 -5.96 -16.28
N ALA A 233 -11.71 -5.35 -16.27
CA ALA A 233 -11.40 -4.25 -15.36
C ALA A 233 -12.31 -3.03 -15.59
N LEU A 234 -12.60 -2.71 -16.86
CA LEU A 234 -13.47 -1.61 -17.24
C LEU A 234 -14.91 -1.86 -16.77
N ASP A 235 -15.45 -3.05 -17.01
CA ASP A 235 -16.81 -3.43 -16.61
C ASP A 235 -17.01 -3.32 -15.10
N LYS A 236 -15.98 -3.67 -14.31
CA LYS A 236 -16.00 -3.51 -12.85
C LYS A 236 -16.04 -2.06 -12.42
N VAL A 237 -15.35 -1.13 -13.09
CA VAL A 237 -15.36 0.30 -12.73
C VAL A 237 -16.67 0.96 -13.12
N VAL A 238 -17.21 0.63 -14.29
CA VAL A 238 -18.46 1.23 -14.81
C VAL A 238 -19.67 0.88 -13.94
N GLN A 239 -19.67 -0.29 -13.29
CA GLN A 239 -20.75 -0.66 -12.35
C GLN A 239 -20.81 0.21 -11.08
N PHE A 240 -19.79 1.02 -10.79
CA PHE A 240 -19.75 1.91 -9.61
C PHE A 240 -20.06 3.38 -9.93
N TYR A 241 -20.39 3.72 -11.18
CA TYR A 241 -20.90 5.03 -11.62
C TYR A 241 -22.38 4.95 -11.96
#